data_AF-A0A1A8G5N3-F1
#
_entry.id   AF-A0A1A8G5N3-F1
#
_cell.length_a   1.000
_cell.length_b   1.000
_cell.length_c   1.000
_cell.angle_alpha   90.00
_cell.angle_beta   90.00
_cell.angle_gamma   90.00
#
_symmetry.space_group_name_H-M   'P 1'
#
loop_
_entity.id
_entity.type
_entity.pdbx_description
1 polymer ?
#
loop_
_entity_poly.entity_id
_entity_poly.type
_entity_poly.pdbx_seq_one_letter_code
_entity_poly.pdbx_strand_id
1 'polypeptide(L)'
;WEKEEDPKEACQLFRQQLLERNSKHHHLLLSINMFDSEDDKDSSFIEFYKRNNINWAAPFKCTLTGDAAVGEGVRRHVLSMAMQKLKTGFSINLGSASVTPLFEGERDHQVPSAAGVLRECKLFEMAGRILGHNFIH
;
A
#
# COMPACT_ATOMS: atom_id res chain seq x y z
N TRP A 1 -13.67 25.17 -8.36
CA TRP A 1 -13.37 24.31 -7.20
C TRP A 1 -14.55 24.42 -6.28
N GLU A 2 -15.40 23.39 -6.25
CA GLU A 2 -16.44 23.30 -5.22
C GLU A 2 -15.72 23.10 -3.88
N LYS A 3 -16.05 23.94 -2.90
CA LYS A 3 -15.48 23.87 -1.56
C LYS A 3 -16.46 23.07 -0.71
N GLU A 4 -16.01 21.94 -0.21
CA GLU A 4 -16.72 21.18 0.82
C GLU A 4 -16.12 21.52 2.18
N GLU A 5 -16.98 21.80 3.16
CA GLU A 5 -16.57 22.21 4.51
C GLU A 5 -16.39 21.01 5.45
N ASP A 6 -17.12 19.90 5.25
CA ASP A 6 -16.87 18.66 5.98
C ASP A 6 -15.66 17.93 5.38
N PRO A 7 -14.54 17.74 6.13
CA PRO A 7 -13.39 17.00 5.65
C PRO A 7 -13.73 15.57 5.18
N LYS A 8 -14.73 14.91 5.79
CA LYS A 8 -15.13 13.56 5.40
C LYS A 8 -15.80 13.55 4.02
N GLU A 9 -16.72 14.47 3.78
CA GLU A 9 -17.39 14.63 2.49
C GLU A 9 -16.40 15.07 1.42
N ALA A 10 -15.49 16.00 1.74
CA ALA A 10 -14.42 16.41 0.84
C ALA A 10 -13.54 15.23 0.40
N CYS A 11 -13.15 14.36 1.33
CA CYS A 11 -12.39 13.15 1.02
C CYS A 11 -13.19 12.17 0.14
N GLN A 12 -14.48 11.97 0.44
CA GLN A 12 -15.35 11.08 -0.33
C GLN A 12 -15.52 11.56 -1.78
N LEU A 13 -15.83 12.85 -1.96
CA LEU A 13 -15.98 13.47 -3.28
C LEU A 13 -14.68 13.39 -4.09
N PHE A 14 -13.55 13.74 -3.47
CA PHE A 14 -12.25 13.65 -4.12
C PHE A 14 -11.95 12.21 -4.58
N ARG A 15 -12.17 11.23 -3.71
CA ARG A 15 -11.95 9.81 -4.02
C ARG A 15 -12.86 9.33 -5.15
N GLN A 16 -14.15 9.67 -5.09
CA GLN A 16 -15.14 9.27 -6.09
C GLN A 16 -14.79 9.84 -7.47
N GLN A 17 -14.53 11.15 -7.56
CA GLN A 17 -14.15 11.80 -8.81
C GLN A 17 -12.87 11.18 -9.39
N LEU A 18 -11.90 10.87 -8.52
CA LEU A 18 -10.64 10.26 -8.92
C LEU A 18 -10.85 8.85 -9.49
N LEU A 19 -11.66 8.01 -8.84
CA LEU A 19 -11.99 6.67 -9.32
C LEU A 19 -12.80 6.70 -10.62
N GLU A 20 -13.82 7.55 -10.71
CA GLU A 20 -14.67 7.69 -11.91
C GLU A 20 -13.85 8.08 -13.14
N ARG A 21 -12.98 9.09 -12.99
CA ARG A 21 -12.07 9.54 -14.05
C ARG A 21 -11.15 8.42 -14.55
N ASN A 22 -10.81 7.47 -13.68
CA ASN A 22 -9.86 6.41 -13.98
C ASN A 22 -10.50 5.05 -14.26
N SER A 23 -11.82 4.92 -14.17
CA SER A 23 -12.61 3.68 -14.29
C SER A 23 -12.31 2.82 -15.52
N LYS A 24 -11.91 3.43 -16.64
CA LYS A 24 -11.62 2.75 -17.92
C LYS A 24 -10.15 2.31 -18.07
N HIS A 25 -9.28 2.61 -17.11
CA HIS A 25 -7.88 2.20 -17.18
C HIS A 25 -7.73 0.70 -16.91
N HIS A 26 -6.60 0.14 -17.36
CA HIS A 26 -6.23 -1.23 -17.02
C HIS A 26 -6.12 -1.40 -15.51
N HIS A 27 -6.53 -2.58 -15.04
CA HIS A 27 -6.53 -2.87 -13.62
C HIS A 27 -5.10 -2.97 -13.09
N LEU A 28 -4.84 -2.38 -11.93
CA LEU A 28 -3.71 -2.73 -11.10
C LEU A 28 -3.96 -4.14 -10.56
N LEU A 29 -3.00 -5.04 -10.77
CA LEU A 29 -3.09 -6.42 -10.34
C LEU A 29 -2.03 -6.69 -9.27
N LEU A 30 -2.49 -7.18 -8.11
CA LEU A 30 -1.62 -7.71 -7.06
C LEU A 30 -2.08 -9.13 -6.73
N SER A 31 -1.16 -10.08 -6.82
CA SER A 31 -1.38 -11.46 -6.40
C SER A 31 -0.48 -11.73 -5.20
N ILE A 32 -1.06 -12.27 -4.14
CA ILE A 32 -0.34 -12.75 -2.96
C ILE A 32 -0.69 -14.22 -2.81
N ASN A 33 0.29 -15.09 -2.65
CA ASN A 33 0.02 -16.49 -2.29
C ASN A 33 0.10 -16.63 -0.77
N MET A 34 -0.96 -17.15 -0.16
CA MET A 34 -1.07 -17.24 1.29
C MET A 34 -0.16 -18.31 1.90
N PHE A 35 0.28 -19.27 1.08
CA PHE A 35 1.24 -20.30 1.47
C PHE A 35 2.71 -19.85 1.40
N ASP A 36 2.97 -18.68 0.81
CA ASP A 36 4.32 -18.13 0.72
C ASP A 36 4.84 -17.75 2.11
N SER A 37 6.17 -17.66 2.23
CA SER A 37 6.80 -17.12 3.44
C SER A 37 6.43 -15.64 3.61
N GLU A 38 6.60 -15.10 4.82
CA GLU A 38 6.37 -13.66 5.04
C GLU A 38 7.29 -12.78 4.19
N ASP A 39 8.51 -13.24 3.92
CA ASP A 39 9.50 -12.55 3.10
C ASP A 39 9.07 -12.47 1.63
N ASP A 40 8.49 -13.55 1.11
CA ASP A 40 7.96 -13.62 -0.26
C ASP A 40 6.70 -12.75 -0.42
N LYS A 41 5.82 -12.73 0.59
CA LYS A 41 4.66 -11.82 0.63
C LYS A 41 5.10 -10.37 0.68
N ASP A 42 6.10 -10.05 1.48
CA ASP A 42 6.66 -8.70 1.57
C ASP A 42 7.32 -8.29 0.25
N SER A 43 8.05 -9.20 -0.38
CA SER A 43 8.61 -8.99 -1.72
C SER A 43 7.53 -8.65 -2.74
N SER A 44 6.40 -9.35 -2.71
CA SER A 44 5.24 -9.06 -3.59
C SER A 44 4.69 -7.63 -3.39
N PHE A 45 4.58 -7.18 -2.13
CA PHE A 45 4.17 -5.79 -1.85
C PHE A 45 5.22 -4.78 -2.32
N ILE A 46 6.49 -5.05 -2.04
CA ILE A 46 7.61 -4.17 -2.38
C ILE A 46 7.70 -4.00 -3.90
N GLU A 47 7.68 -5.11 -4.65
CA GLU A 47 7.70 -5.10 -6.10
C GLU A 47 6.51 -4.32 -6.67
N PHE A 48 5.30 -4.59 -6.17
CA PHE A 48 4.09 -3.91 -6.62
C PHE A 48 4.18 -2.40 -6.40
N TYR A 49 4.46 -1.96 -5.18
CA TYR A 49 4.45 -0.54 -4.80
C TYR A 49 5.71 0.24 -5.21
N LYS A 50 6.81 -0.41 -5.60
CA LYS A 50 7.99 0.27 -6.16
C LYS A 50 7.90 0.56 -7.65
N ARG A 51 6.88 0.05 -8.37
CA ARG A 51 6.65 0.38 -9.79
C ARG A 51 6.47 1.88 -10.03
N ASN A 52 7.24 2.42 -10.97
CA ASN A 52 7.18 3.83 -11.36
C ASN A 52 6.13 4.06 -12.45
N ASN A 53 5.72 5.31 -12.62
CA ASN A 53 4.77 5.74 -13.67
C ASN A 53 3.42 4.98 -13.62
N ILE A 54 2.99 4.61 -12.41
CA ILE A 54 1.72 3.93 -12.19
C ILE A 54 0.64 4.96 -11.82
N ASN A 55 -0.52 4.83 -12.45
CA ASN A 55 -1.74 5.50 -12.02
C ASN A 55 -2.38 4.70 -10.88
N TRP A 56 -2.06 5.06 -9.63
CA TRP A 56 -2.56 4.39 -8.43
C TRP A 56 -4.08 4.52 -8.21
N ALA A 57 -4.75 5.40 -8.96
CA ALA A 57 -6.20 5.51 -8.98
C ALA A 57 -6.90 4.62 -10.01
N ALA A 58 -6.14 3.87 -10.82
CA ALA A 58 -6.73 2.89 -11.73
C ALA A 58 -7.46 1.78 -10.94
N PRO A 59 -8.47 1.11 -11.54
CA PRO A 59 -9.19 0.02 -10.90
C PRO A 59 -8.24 -1.02 -10.31
N PHE A 60 -8.49 -1.48 -9.10
CA PHE A 60 -7.59 -2.39 -8.40
C PHE A 60 -8.22 -3.76 -8.20
N LYS A 61 -7.51 -4.82 -8.61
CA LYS A 61 -7.91 -6.22 -8.41
C LYS A 61 -6.81 -6.97 -7.66
N CYS A 62 -7.22 -7.67 -6.62
CA CYS A 62 -6.38 -8.54 -5.83
C CYS A 62 -6.76 -10.01 -6.03
N THR A 63 -5.76 -10.88 -5.96
CA THR A 63 -5.95 -12.33 -5.87
C THR A 63 -5.16 -12.85 -4.68
N LEU A 64 -5.81 -13.64 -3.82
CA LEU A 64 -5.15 -14.41 -2.76
C LEU A 64 -5.13 -15.87 -3.19
N THR A 65 -3.98 -16.37 -3.61
CA THR A 65 -3.83 -17.79 -3.97
C THR A 65 -3.75 -18.63 -2.70
N GLY A 66 -4.43 -19.77 -2.67
CA GLY A 66 -4.56 -20.62 -1.48
C GLY A 66 -5.76 -20.31 -0.60
N ASP A 67 -6.52 -19.26 -0.95
CA ASP A 67 -7.85 -18.97 -0.45
C ASP A 67 -8.84 -19.06 -1.62
N ALA A 68 -10.05 -19.58 -1.40
CA ALA A 68 -11.09 -19.65 -2.42
C ALA A 68 -11.82 -18.30 -2.61
N ALA A 69 -11.46 -17.28 -1.83
CA ALA A 69 -12.11 -15.98 -1.82
C ALA A 69 -11.75 -15.10 -3.04
N VAL A 70 -12.77 -14.48 -3.62
CA VAL A 70 -12.65 -13.43 -4.66
C VAL A 70 -13.59 -12.26 -4.33
N GLY A 71 -13.24 -11.04 -4.73
CA GLY A 71 -14.12 -9.86 -4.61
C GLY A 71 -13.62 -8.77 -3.64
N GLU A 72 -14.52 -7.89 -3.20
CA GLU A 72 -14.19 -6.69 -2.40
C GLU A 72 -13.51 -7.02 -1.07
N GLY A 73 -13.92 -8.12 -0.41
CA GLY A 73 -13.33 -8.59 0.84
C GLY A 73 -11.83 -8.87 0.72
N VAL A 74 -11.42 -9.44 -0.43
CA VAL A 74 -10.02 -9.73 -0.73
C VAL A 74 -9.20 -8.45 -0.89
N ARG A 75 -9.74 -7.46 -1.61
CA ARG A 75 -9.10 -6.16 -1.80
C ARG A 75 -8.87 -5.47 -0.45
N ARG A 76 -9.90 -5.40 0.39
CA ARG A 76 -9.81 -4.79 1.73
C ARG A 76 -8.79 -5.50 2.62
N HIS A 77 -8.72 -6.84 2.53
CA HIS A 77 -7.75 -7.61 3.30
C HIS A 77 -6.31 -7.31 2.88
N VAL A 78 -6.03 -7.34 1.57
CA VAL A 78 -4.69 -7.04 1.02
C VAL A 78 -4.25 -5.61 1.34
N LEU A 79 -5.15 -4.62 1.22
CA LEU A 79 -4.86 -3.23 1.60
C LEU A 79 -4.53 -3.11 3.10
N SER A 80 -5.30 -3.80 3.96
CA SER A 80 -5.02 -3.88 5.39
C SER A 80 -3.67 -4.54 5.69
N MET A 81 -3.28 -5.60 4.97
CA MET A 81 -1.96 -6.22 5.10
C MET A 81 -0.84 -5.23 4.76
N ALA A 82 -0.98 -4.47 3.67
CA ALA A 82 -0.01 -3.44 3.30
C ALA A 82 0.11 -2.35 4.38
N MET A 83 -1.01 -1.89 4.95
CA MET A 83 -1.01 -0.95 6.08
C MET A 83 -0.37 -1.53 7.33
N GLN A 84 -0.58 -2.81 7.60
CA GLN A 84 0.06 -3.48 8.73
C GLN A 84 1.58 -3.49 8.55
N LYS A 85 2.09 -3.79 7.35
CA LYS A 85 3.53 -3.75 7.06
C LYS A 85 4.12 -2.35 7.17
N LEU A 86 3.38 -1.28 6.88
CA LEU A 86 3.84 0.08 7.19
C LEU A 86 4.05 0.32 8.69
N LYS A 87 3.19 -0.26 9.54
CA LYS A 87 3.28 -0.12 10.99
C LYS A 87 4.37 -1.00 11.61
N THR A 88 4.52 -2.22 11.11
CA THR A 88 5.41 -3.24 11.71
C THR A 88 6.76 -3.36 11.02
N GLY A 89 6.89 -2.84 9.80
CA GLY A 89 8.05 -3.05 8.94
C GLY A 89 7.86 -4.19 7.95
N PHE A 90 8.84 -4.29 7.05
CA PHE A 90 8.92 -5.30 5.99
C PHE A 90 10.15 -6.19 6.20
N SER A 91 10.04 -7.46 5.87
CA SER A 91 11.19 -8.35 5.70
C SER A 91 12.02 -7.92 4.49
N ILE A 92 13.06 -7.11 4.73
CA ILE A 92 13.99 -6.64 3.70
C ILE A 92 15.41 -6.93 4.16
N ASN A 93 16.17 -7.65 3.35
CA ASN A 93 17.57 -7.94 3.65
C ASN A 93 18.45 -6.71 3.39
N LEU A 94 18.57 -5.84 4.40
CA LEU A 94 19.45 -4.68 4.42
C LEU A 94 20.67 -4.88 5.36
N GLY A 95 20.99 -6.13 5.69
CA GLY A 95 22.27 -6.48 6.32
C GLY A 95 22.32 -6.60 7.84
N SER A 96 21.19 -6.60 8.58
CA SER A 96 21.23 -6.92 10.03
C SER A 96 19.92 -7.29 10.73
N ALA A 97 18.74 -6.92 10.22
CA ALA A 97 17.45 -7.18 10.87
C ALA A 97 16.56 -8.11 10.04
N SER A 98 15.81 -9.00 10.70
CA SER A 98 14.77 -9.83 10.06
C SER A 98 13.59 -9.00 9.56
N VAL A 99 13.28 -7.88 10.23
CA VAL A 99 12.24 -6.92 9.85
C VAL A 99 12.82 -5.52 9.87
N THR A 100 12.62 -4.78 8.78
CA THR A 100 13.04 -3.39 8.62
C THR A 100 11.84 -2.45 8.81
N PRO A 101 11.76 -1.72 9.94
CA PRO A 101 10.74 -0.70 10.13
C PRO A 101 11.00 0.52 9.23
N LEU A 102 9.94 1.10 8.67
CA LEU A 102 10.03 2.37 7.94
C LEU A 102 9.80 3.58 8.84
N PHE A 103 9.04 3.40 9.91
CA PHE A 103 8.72 4.42 10.89
C PHE A 103 9.09 3.94 12.29
N GLU A 104 9.59 4.85 13.11
CA GLU A 104 10.13 4.58 14.44
C GLU A 104 9.51 5.56 15.45
N GLY A 105 9.51 5.21 16.73
CA GLY A 105 8.95 6.02 17.81
C GLY A 105 7.79 5.35 18.53
N GLU A 106 7.09 6.12 19.38
CA GLU A 106 5.96 5.63 20.18
C GLU A 106 4.71 5.38 19.31
N ARG A 107 3.76 4.61 19.87
CA ARG A 107 2.58 4.06 19.17
C ARG A 107 1.71 5.11 18.44
N ASP A 108 1.76 6.39 18.82
CA ASP A 108 1.03 7.49 18.19
C ASP A 108 1.93 8.66 17.74
N HIS A 109 3.25 8.48 17.82
CA HIS A 109 4.26 9.49 17.48
C HIS A 109 5.33 8.93 16.54
N GLN A 110 4.93 7.99 15.69
CA GLN A 110 5.84 7.39 14.72
C GLN A 110 6.31 8.45 13.71
N VAL A 111 7.62 8.51 13.49
CA VAL A 111 8.28 9.38 12.51
C VAL A 111 9.05 8.54 11.50
N PRO A 112 9.28 9.03 10.27
CA PRO A 112 10.14 8.34 9.30
C PRO A 112 11.51 8.02 9.89
N SER A 113 11.97 6.77 9.72
CA SER A 113 13.31 6.37 10.13
C SER A 113 14.39 7.24 9.45
N ALA A 114 15.43 7.60 10.20
CA ALA A 114 16.56 8.38 9.69
C ALA A 114 17.57 7.54 8.88
N ALA A 115 17.36 6.22 8.75
CA ALA A 115 18.27 5.33 8.06
C ALA A 115 18.39 5.67 6.55
N GLY A 116 19.59 6.09 6.13
CA GLY A 116 19.87 6.53 4.76
C GLY A 116 19.53 5.49 3.69
N VAL A 117 19.76 4.20 3.99
CA VAL A 117 19.47 3.08 3.10
C VAL A 117 17.99 3.01 2.70
N LEU A 118 17.06 3.40 3.59
CA LEU A 118 15.63 3.36 3.29
C LEU A 118 15.25 4.42 2.24
N ARG A 119 15.91 5.57 2.28
CA ARG A 119 15.76 6.64 1.28
C ARG A 119 16.37 6.22 -0.05
N GLU A 120 17.58 5.66 -0.03
CA GLU A 120 18.27 5.18 -1.23
C GLU A 120 17.48 4.08 -1.95
N CYS A 121 16.87 3.19 -1.19
CA CYS A 121 15.98 2.15 -1.70
C CYS A 121 14.57 2.64 -2.06
N LYS A 122 14.27 3.94 -1.94
CA LYS A 122 12.96 4.56 -2.22
C LYS A 122 11.80 3.95 -1.43
N LEU A 123 12.05 3.50 -0.20
CA LEU A 123 11.02 2.84 0.62
C LEU A 123 9.98 3.84 1.17
N PHE A 124 10.33 5.11 1.34
CA PHE A 124 9.36 6.15 1.69
C PHE A 124 8.43 6.52 0.54
N GLU A 125 8.90 6.44 -0.71
CA GLU A 125 8.03 6.60 -1.88
C GLU A 125 7.04 5.44 -1.97
N MET A 126 7.52 4.21 -1.75
CA MET A 126 6.68 3.03 -1.61
C MET A 126 5.64 3.22 -0.48
N ALA A 127 6.04 3.74 0.68
CA ALA A 127 5.14 4.00 1.79
C ALA A 127 4.04 5.02 1.44
N GLY A 128 4.42 6.13 0.79
CA GLY A 128 3.45 7.11 0.29
C GLY A 128 2.47 6.53 -0.70
N ARG A 129 2.92 5.64 -1.59
CA ARG A 129 2.06 4.91 -2.53
C ARG A 129 1.10 3.97 -1.81
N ILE A 130 1.54 3.24 -0.78
CA ILE A 130 0.66 2.38 0.04
C ILE A 130 -0.43 3.21 0.73
N LEU A 131 -0.06 4.32 1.37
CA LEU A 131 -1.00 5.21 2.05
C LEU A 131 -2.02 5.80 1.09
N GLY A 132 -1.56 6.35 -0.05
CA GLY A 132 -2.44 6.90 -1.07
C GLY A 132 -3.38 5.84 -1.68
N HIS A 133 -2.85 4.66 -1.96
CA HIS A 133 -3.65 3.56 -2.53
C HIS A 133 -4.74 3.07 -1.56
N ASN A 134 -4.44 2.99 -0.25
CA ASN A 134 -5.41 2.67 0.81
C ASN A 134 -6.47 3.75 1.00
N PHE A 135 -6.11 5.02 0.80
CA PHE A 135 -7.09 6.10 0.85
C PHE A 135 -8.06 6.03 -0.34
N ILE A 136 -7.56 5.63 -1.51
CA ILE A 136 -8.33 5.62 -2.76
C ILE A 136 -9.27 4.39 -2.89
N HIS A 137 -8.84 3.20 -2.45
CA HIS A 137 -9.58 1.94 -2.65
C HIS A 137 -10.06 1.30 -1.35
#